data_AF-A0A519EMS2-F1
#
_entry.id   AF-A0A519EMS2-F1
#
_cell.length_a   1.000
_cell.length_b   1.000
_cell.length_c   1.000
_cell.angle_alpha   90.00
_cell.angle_beta   90.00
_cell.angle_gamma   90.00
#
_symmetry.space_group_name_H-M   'P 1'
#
loop_
_entity.id
_entity.type
_entity.pdbx_description
1 polymer ?
#
loop_
_entity_poly.entity_id
_entity_poly.type
_entity_poly.pdbx_seq_one_letter_code
_entity_poly.pdbx_strand_id
1 'polypeptide(L)'
;MSEALSDPHLLLQRVDALARRRLGATGPVTALQTLTAGANKGTWSFTAPLAEGPAGFILQRQAPSGAPDPDAGPDDWVPHLDGTQEFQVMLAAQAADVAVPQVKHILQPDDALGEGAVTA
;
A
#
# COMPACT_ATOMS: atom_id res chain seq x y z
N MET A 1 -22.22 3.19 -9.22
CA MET A 1 -21.56 2.61 -10.40
C MET A 1 -20.10 2.34 -10.05
N SER A 2 -19.84 1.25 -9.33
CA SER A 2 -18.51 0.92 -8.79
C SER A 2 -18.28 -0.60 -8.78
N GLU A 3 -18.61 -1.29 -9.88
CA GLU A 3 -18.43 -2.75 -9.99
C GLU A 3 -17.07 -3.15 -10.59
N ALA A 4 -16.33 -2.22 -11.20
CA ALA A 4 -15.12 -2.54 -11.96
C ALA A 4 -13.92 -3.00 -11.11
N LEU A 5 -13.90 -2.74 -9.80
CA LEU A 5 -12.74 -2.96 -8.92
C LEU A 5 -12.78 -4.27 -8.11
N SER A 6 -13.87 -5.04 -8.23
CA SER A 6 -13.99 -6.39 -7.66
C SER A 6 -13.46 -7.48 -8.60
N ASP A 7 -13.07 -7.13 -9.83
CA ASP A 7 -12.47 -8.07 -10.77
C ASP A 7 -11.01 -8.39 -10.38
N PRO A 8 -10.68 -9.65 -10.09
CA PRO A 8 -9.35 -10.03 -9.62
C PRO A 8 -8.26 -9.86 -10.69
N HIS A 9 -8.60 -9.96 -11.98
CA HIS A 9 -7.63 -9.77 -13.06
C HIS A 9 -7.27 -8.30 -13.21
N LEU A 10 -8.25 -7.40 -13.11
CA LEU A 10 -8.01 -5.96 -13.15
C LEU A 10 -7.20 -5.50 -11.94
N LEU A 11 -7.47 -6.05 -10.74
CA LEU A 11 -6.66 -5.77 -9.56
C LEU A 11 -5.20 -6.20 -9.78
N LEU A 12 -4.98 -7.42 -10.27
CA LEU A 12 -3.64 -7.92 -10.56
C LEU A 12 -2.90 -7.02 -11.56
N GLN A 13 -3.55 -6.62 -12.65
CA GLN A 13 -2.97 -5.72 -13.65
C GLN A 13 -2.54 -4.37 -13.05
N ARG A 14 -3.34 -3.81 -12.15
CA ARG A 14 -3.05 -2.53 -11.50
C ARG A 14 -1.91 -2.66 -10.48
N VAL A 15 -1.88 -3.74 -9.70
CA VAL A 15 -0.78 -4.03 -8.78
C VAL A 15 0.52 -4.26 -9.55
N ASP A 16 0.47 -4.92 -10.70
CA ASP A 16 1.63 -5.12 -11.57
C ASP A 16 2.19 -3.79 -12.10
N ALA A 17 1.31 -2.92 -12.59
CA ALA A 17 1.69 -1.59 -13.06
C ALA A 17 2.29 -0.74 -11.94
N LEU A 18 1.68 -0.75 -10.74
CA LEU A 18 2.20 -0.06 -9.58
C LEU A 18 3.58 -0.61 -9.17
N ALA A 19 3.75 -1.93 -9.11
CA ALA A 19 5.00 -2.54 -8.70
C ALA A 19 6.15 -2.17 -9.64
N ARG A 20 5.90 -2.14 -10.96
CA ARG A 20 6.91 -1.70 -11.94
C ARG A 20 7.25 -0.22 -11.82
N ARG A 21 6.23 0.64 -11.69
CA ARG A 21 6.41 2.11 -11.71
C ARG A 21 6.97 2.66 -10.41
N ARG A 22 6.62 2.05 -9.28
CA ARG A 22 6.84 2.62 -7.93
C ARG A 22 7.76 1.81 -7.05
N LEU A 23 7.80 0.48 -7.25
CA LEU A 23 8.53 -0.44 -6.38
C LEU A 23 9.78 -1.05 -7.05
N GLY A 24 10.03 -0.73 -8.33
CA GLY A 24 11.19 -1.24 -9.07
C GLY A 24 11.06 -2.69 -9.52
N ALA A 25 9.83 -3.22 -9.66
CA ALA A 25 9.62 -4.58 -10.13
C ALA A 25 10.17 -4.78 -11.55
N THR A 26 10.95 -5.85 -11.71
CA THR A 26 11.62 -6.25 -12.97
C THR A 26 10.80 -7.24 -13.79
N GLY A 27 9.67 -7.70 -13.25
CA GLY A 27 8.82 -8.73 -13.83
C GLY A 27 7.44 -8.75 -13.17
N PRO A 28 6.59 -9.73 -13.53
CA PRO A 28 5.22 -9.78 -13.04
C PRO A 28 5.14 -10.05 -11.54
N VAL A 29 4.19 -9.42 -10.85
CA VAL A 29 3.89 -9.72 -9.45
C VAL A 29 3.32 -11.13 -9.31
N THR A 30 3.61 -11.78 -8.19
CA THR A 30 3.16 -13.14 -7.86
C THR A 30 2.53 -13.17 -6.46
N ALA A 31 1.88 -14.29 -6.13
CA ALA A 31 1.28 -14.52 -4.81
C ALA A 31 0.35 -13.39 -4.32
N LEU A 32 -0.39 -12.74 -5.23
CA LEU A 32 -1.40 -11.76 -4.85
C LEU A 32 -2.53 -12.46 -4.08
N GLN A 33 -2.64 -12.16 -2.80
CA GLN A 33 -3.61 -12.77 -1.89
C GLN A 33 -4.35 -11.70 -1.11
N THR A 34 -5.66 -11.85 -0.97
CA THR A 34 -6.47 -11.02 -0.08
C THR A 34 -6.26 -11.47 1.37
N LEU A 35 -5.80 -10.57 2.23
CA LEU A 35 -5.63 -10.81 3.67
C LEU A 35 -6.86 -10.39 4.46
N THR A 36 -7.48 -9.28 4.07
CA THR A 36 -8.72 -8.80 4.69
C THR A 36 -9.61 -8.21 3.62
N ALA A 37 -10.86 -8.68 3.54
CA ALA A 37 -11.90 -8.14 2.68
C ALA A 37 -12.99 -7.52 3.55
N GLY A 38 -12.61 -6.58 4.43
CA GLY A 38 -13.54 -5.92 5.33
C GLY A 38 -14.41 -4.89 4.59
N ALA A 39 -15.56 -4.56 5.16
CA ALA A 39 -16.52 -3.61 4.57
C ALA A 39 -15.93 -2.21 4.29
N ASN A 40 -14.93 -1.78 5.07
CA ASN A 40 -14.35 -0.43 5.00
C ASN A 40 -12.89 -0.40 4.51
N LYS A 41 -12.17 -1.52 4.58
CA LYS A 41 -10.74 -1.62 4.26
C LYS A 41 -10.42 -2.96 3.61
N GLY A 42 -9.73 -2.93 2.47
CA GLY A 42 -9.19 -4.09 1.79
C GLY A 42 -7.68 -4.16 1.97
N THR A 43 -7.16 -5.34 2.31
CA THR A 43 -5.73 -5.60 2.45
C THR A 43 -5.34 -6.77 1.58
N TRP A 44 -4.28 -6.61 0.79
CA TRP A 44 -3.70 -7.65 -0.05
C TRP A 44 -2.20 -7.78 0.21
N SER A 45 -1.67 -8.98 0.13
CA SER A 45 -0.23 -9.23 0.05
C SER A 45 0.16 -9.62 -1.37
N PHE A 46 1.34 -9.23 -1.83
CA PHE A 46 1.90 -9.68 -3.11
C PHE A 46 3.42 -9.71 -3.06
N THR A 47 4.04 -10.47 -3.97
CA THR A 47 5.49 -10.54 -4.14
C THR A 47 5.87 -9.92 -5.47
N ALA A 48 6.87 -9.03 -5.49
CA ALA A 48 7.42 -8.48 -6.72
C ALA A 48 8.89 -8.92 -6.90
N PRO A 49 9.29 -9.36 -8.11
CA PRO A 49 10.69 -9.61 -8.40
C PRO A 49 11.45 -8.28 -8.54
N LEU A 50 12.39 -8.00 -7.64
CA LEU A 50 13.28 -6.85 -7.73
C LEU A 50 14.67 -7.27 -8.23
N ALA A 51 15.51 -6.29 -8.59
CA ALA A 51 16.86 -6.56 -9.05
C ALA A 51 17.73 -7.29 -7.99
N GLU A 52 17.49 -7.03 -6.71
CA GLU A 52 18.18 -7.63 -5.57
C GLU A 52 17.58 -8.98 -5.12
N GLY A 53 16.42 -9.36 -5.65
CA GLY A 53 15.67 -10.55 -5.27
C GLY A 53 14.17 -10.28 -5.13
N PRO A 54 13.34 -11.33 -5.00
CA PRO A 54 11.91 -11.15 -4.76
C PRO A 54 11.65 -10.54 -3.38
N ALA A 55 10.78 -9.53 -3.32
CA ALA A 55 10.36 -8.88 -2.08
C ALA A 55 8.84 -8.97 -1.90
N GLY A 56 8.40 -9.14 -0.65
CA GLY A 56 7.00 -9.14 -0.26
C GLY A 56 6.50 -7.74 0.08
N PHE A 57 5.25 -7.46 -0.27
CA PHE A 57 4.60 -6.17 -0.08
C PHE A 57 3.16 -6.36 0.40
N ILE A 58 2.68 -5.39 1.17
CA ILE A 58 1.29 -5.29 1.60
C ILE A 58 0.67 -4.05 0.97
N LEU A 59 -0.44 -4.23 0.26
CA LEU A 59 -1.30 -3.19 -0.26
C LEU A 59 -2.50 -3.02 0.66
N GLN A 60 -2.71 -1.81 1.16
CA GLN A 60 -3.90 -1.45 1.94
C GLN A 60 -4.70 -0.41 1.14
N ARG A 61 -5.99 -0.65 0.95
CA ARG A 61 -6.91 0.27 0.28
C ARG A 61 -8.12 0.55 1.15
N GLN A 62 -8.64 1.77 1.07
CA GLN A 62 -9.97 2.07 1.60
C GLN A 62 -11.04 1.54 0.64
N ALA A 63 -12.16 1.06 1.18
CA ALA A 63 -13.36 0.86 0.37
C ALA A 63 -13.80 2.23 -0.19
N PRO A 64 -14.39 2.28 -1.40
CA PRO A 64 -14.95 3.52 -1.91
C PRO A 64 -16.15 3.92 -1.03
N SER A 65 -15.91 4.68 0.04
CA SER A 65 -16.99 5.34 0.78
C SER A 65 -17.63 6.35 -0.16
N GLY A 66 -18.92 6.14 -0.47
CA GLY A 66 -19.71 7.16 -1.13
C GLY A 66 -19.76 8.40 -0.23
N ALA A 67 -19.26 9.52 -0.77
CA ALA A 67 -19.15 10.84 -0.15
C ALA A 67 -18.24 10.90 1.12
N PRO A 68 -17.36 11.92 1.22
CA PRO A 68 -16.65 12.18 2.45
C PRO A 68 -17.65 12.54 3.55
N ASP A 69 -17.63 11.79 4.66
CA ASP A 69 -18.34 12.17 5.87
C ASP A 69 -17.61 13.39 6.48
N PRO A 70 -18.24 14.57 6.57
CA PRO A 70 -17.59 15.79 7.05
C PRO A 70 -17.25 15.74 8.56
N ASP A 71 -17.68 14.70 9.27
CA ASP A 71 -17.42 14.48 10.70
C ASP A 71 -16.27 13.49 10.97
N ALA A 72 -15.68 12.90 9.92
CA ALA A 72 -14.46 12.10 10.07
C ALA A 72 -13.28 13.05 10.31
N GLY A 73 -13.01 13.33 11.59
CA GLY A 73 -11.91 14.17 12.03
C GLY A 73 -10.55 13.73 11.48
N PRO A 74 -9.56 14.64 11.41
CA PRO A 74 -8.23 14.39 10.82
C PRO A 74 -7.33 13.42 11.63
N ASP A 75 -7.91 12.55 12.46
CA ASP A 75 -7.24 11.82 13.54
C ASP A 75 -7.23 10.30 13.29
N ASP A 76 -6.61 9.88 12.18
CA ASP A 76 -6.03 8.53 12.00
C ASP A 76 -5.00 8.57 10.85
N TRP A 77 -4.31 9.71 10.75
CA TRP A 77 -3.40 10.01 9.66
C TRP A 77 -2.07 9.28 9.92
N VAL A 78 -1.54 8.60 8.90
CA VAL A 78 -0.13 8.20 8.75
C VAL A 78 0.77 9.21 9.49
N PRO A 79 1.76 8.87 10.31
CA PRO A 79 2.48 9.90 11.08
C PRO A 79 3.02 11.01 10.15
N HIS A 80 2.67 12.28 10.44
CA HIS A 80 3.27 13.47 9.81
C HIS A 80 4.65 13.62 10.37
N LEU A 81 5.52 12.85 9.76
CA LEU A 81 6.88 12.69 10.15
C LEU A 81 7.62 13.75 9.33
N ASP A 82 7.75 14.92 9.97
CA ASP A 82 8.53 16.05 9.49
C ASP A 82 9.95 15.54 9.18
N GLY A 83 10.47 15.77 7.96
CA GLY A 83 11.58 15.01 7.36
C GLY A 83 12.92 15.03 8.10
N THR A 84 13.03 15.75 9.22
CA THR A 84 14.20 15.73 10.12
C THR A 84 13.98 14.82 11.36
N GLN A 85 12.73 14.60 11.79
CA GLN A 85 12.39 13.66 12.88
C GLN A 85 12.33 12.20 12.40
N GLU A 86 12.04 11.96 11.12
CA GLU A 86 12.05 10.62 10.50
C GLU A 86 13.38 9.91 10.68
N PHE A 87 14.47 10.64 10.46
CA PHE A 87 15.80 10.06 10.49
C PHE A 87 16.19 9.59 11.90
N GLN A 88 15.74 10.29 12.95
CA GLN A 88 16.05 9.96 14.34
C GLN A 88 15.19 8.82 14.88
N VAL A 89 13.89 8.78 14.51
CA VAL A 89 12.97 7.70 14.93
C VAL A 89 13.28 6.39 14.19
N MET A 90 13.63 6.46 12.90
CA MET A 90 14.03 5.28 12.13
C MET A 90 15.35 4.67 12.61
N LEU A 91 16.34 5.50 12.99
CA LEU A 91 17.61 5.00 13.57
C LEU A 91 17.40 4.37 14.95
N ALA A 92 16.49 4.93 15.76
CA ALA A 92 16.17 4.42 17.09
C ALA A 92 15.38 3.10 17.04
N ALA A 93 14.46 2.93 16.08
CA ALA A 93 13.70 1.69 15.90
C ALA A 93 14.54 0.55 15.33
N GLN A 94 15.51 0.85 14.45
CA GLN A 94 16.44 -0.13 13.91
C GLN A 94 17.38 -0.72 14.98
N ALA A 95 17.63 0.02 16.06
CA ALA A 95 18.40 -0.45 17.21
C ALA A 95 17.62 -1.40 18.16
N ALA A 96 16.31 -1.56 17.97
CA ALA A 96 15.42 -2.26 18.90
C ALA A 96 14.78 -3.56 18.36
N ASP A 97 15.19 -4.07 17.19
CA ASP A 97 14.65 -5.30 16.57
C ASP A 97 13.12 -5.30 16.37
N VAL A 98 12.51 -4.11 16.28
CA VAL A 98 11.07 -3.97 15.97
C VAL A 98 10.95 -3.78 14.46
N ALA A 99 10.42 -4.80 13.78
CA ALA A 99 10.10 -4.72 12.35
C ALA A 99 8.94 -3.72 12.14
N VAL A 100 9.27 -2.44 11.98
CA VAL A 100 8.30 -1.42 11.59
C VAL A 100 8.10 -1.54 10.07
N PRO A 101 6.86 -1.76 9.59
CA PRO A 101 6.59 -1.81 8.16
C PRO A 101 6.95 -0.47 7.52
N GLN A 102 7.82 -0.49 6.52
CA GLN A 102 8.26 0.72 5.84
C GLN A 102 7.25 1.08 4.75
N VAL A 103 6.70 2.28 4.81
CA VAL A 103 5.88 2.81 3.70
C VAL A 103 6.77 2.96 2.47
N LYS A 104 6.47 2.19 1.42
CA LYS A 104 7.20 2.24 0.15
C LYS A 104 6.54 3.19 -0.85
N HIS A 105 5.22 3.32 -0.79
CA HIS A 105 4.48 4.20 -1.68
C HIS A 105 3.09 4.56 -1.12
N ILE A 106 2.71 5.83 -1.20
CA ILE A 106 1.32 6.27 -0.99
C ILE A 106 0.62 6.29 -2.35
N LEU A 107 -0.54 5.62 -2.46
CA LEU A 107 -1.25 5.49 -3.73
C LEU A 107 -1.63 6.87 -4.27
N GLN A 108 -1.35 7.06 -5.56
CA GLN A 108 -1.72 8.24 -6.31
C GLN A 108 -2.89 7.94 -7.24
N PRO A 109 -3.65 8.95 -7.68
CA PRO A 109 -4.76 8.75 -8.62
C PRO A 109 -4.36 7.99 -9.90
N ASP A 110 -3.14 8.20 -10.40
CA ASP A 110 -2.60 7.51 -11.60
C ASP A 110 -2.37 6.00 -11.38
N ASP A 111 -2.21 5.56 -10.13
CA ASP A 111 -2.06 4.14 -9.83
C ASP A 111 -3.40 3.37 -9.99
N ALA A 112 -4.51 4.09 -10.20
CA ALA A 112 -5.85 3.56 -10.43
C ALA A 112 -6.34 2.57 -9.36
N LEU A 113 -5.75 2.58 -8.16
CA LEU A 113 -6.10 1.70 -7.05
C LEU A 113 -6.98 2.41 -6.00
N GLY A 114 -7.24 3.70 -6.15
CA GLY A 114 -7.94 4.49 -5.12
C GLY A 114 -7.00 4.88 -3.99
N GLU A 115 -7.56 5.22 -2.83
CA GLU A 115 -6.80 5.71 -1.68
C GLU A 115 -6.21 4.55 -0.87
N GLY A 116 -4.96 4.70 -0.44
CA GLY A 116 -4.24 3.65 0.28
C GLY A 116 -2.72 3.80 0.23
N ALA A 117 -2.02 2.74 0.64
CA ALA A 117 -0.56 2.70 0.67
C ALA A 117 -0.03 1.28 0.43
N VAL A 118 1.26 1.22 0.08
CA VAL A 118 2.04 -0.02 0.01
C VAL A 118 3.16 0.02 1.05
N THR A 119 3.28 -1.06 1.82
CA THR A 119 4.34 -1.27 2.82
C THR A 119 5.16 -2.53 2.50
N ALA A 120 6.39 -2.58 3.00
CA ALA A 120 7.26 -3.76 2.97
C ALA A 120 7.93 -4.00 4.33
#